data_AF-A0A8J4SNV8-F1
#
_entry.id   AF-A0A8J4SNV8-F1
#
_cell.length_a   1.000
_cell.length_b   1.000
_cell.length_c   1.000
_cell.angle_alpha   90.00
_cell.angle_beta   90.00
_cell.angle_gamma   90.00
#
_symmetry.space_group_name_H-M   'P 1'
#
loop_
_entity.id
_entity.type
_entity.pdbx_description
1 polymer ?
#
loop_
_entity_poly.entity_id
_entity_poly.type
_entity_poly.pdbx_seq_one_letter_code
_entity_poly.pdbx_strand_id
1 'polypeptide(L)'
;MCLCNNMRILAYFSVVANVATLLGTVLIFVFLFSAGLRPVTSFPVYTNVPNLLIGFSIAMCTFEGISLILPIQNKMANPEFYANPAGVLNVGMVFVIGINAALGFYGFLAIGDTVEGSITLNIGERPYWFAPIKPLFVLAIYVSYVLQYYVPATIFARLMEKVPCHRHASGKRRSLHVNLMRVSLVLFTYLMVIAVPKLELMISLIGSFASSVLAFIMPSVLEIVHLWSERTRIRHFWLVVVCKHTLFIVLGLVTFLGGTTATLFKVIQAFGPSHVSAWPVVL
;
A
#
# COMPACT_ATOMS: atom_id res chain seq x y z
N MET A 1 20.98 -10.64 0.44
CA MET A 1 19.76 -11.39 0.04
C MET A 1 19.17 -11.00 -1.32
N CYS A 2 19.76 -10.06 -2.09
CA CYS A 2 19.32 -9.68 -3.44
C CYS A 2 19.65 -10.69 -4.58
N LEU A 3 20.09 -11.92 -4.29
CA LEU A 3 20.62 -12.84 -5.31
C LEU A 3 19.77 -14.09 -5.61
N CYS A 4 18.67 -14.33 -4.90
CA CYS A 4 17.90 -15.56 -5.09
C CYS A 4 16.98 -15.47 -6.31
N ASN A 5 17.45 -16.00 -7.44
CA ASN A 5 16.72 -16.10 -8.70
C ASN A 5 15.71 -17.27 -8.75
N ASN A 6 15.49 -17.97 -7.63
CA ASN A 6 14.64 -19.14 -7.59
C ASN A 6 13.23 -18.78 -7.12
N MET A 7 12.34 -18.52 -8.08
CA MET A 7 10.93 -18.15 -7.86
C MET A 7 10.17 -19.16 -6.99
N ARG A 8 10.58 -20.44 -6.97
CA ARG A 8 9.98 -21.47 -6.10
C ARG A 8 10.24 -21.21 -4.63
N ILE A 9 11.46 -20.80 -4.27
CA ILE A 9 11.83 -20.52 -2.87
C ILE A 9 11.04 -19.30 -2.37
N LEU A 10 10.93 -18.25 -3.18
CA LEU A 10 10.13 -17.07 -2.86
C LEU A 10 8.65 -17.41 -2.61
N ALA A 11 8.08 -18.35 -3.38
CA ALA A 11 6.71 -18.79 -3.20
C ALA A 11 6.49 -19.46 -1.83
N TYR A 12 7.39 -20.35 -1.39
CA TYR A 12 7.30 -20.96 -0.05
C TYR A 12 7.40 -19.91 1.07
N PHE A 13 8.32 -18.95 0.94
CA PHE A 13 8.42 -17.85 1.89
C PHE A 13 7.15 -17.00 1.92
N SER A 14 6.53 -16.72 0.77
CA SER A 14 5.26 -16.00 0.70
C SER A 14 4.14 -16.73 1.43
N VAL A 15 4.08 -18.07 1.35
CA VAL A 15 3.08 -18.85 2.09
C VAL A 15 3.28 -18.70 3.60
N VAL A 16 4.52 -18.81 4.08
CA VAL A 16 4.85 -18.61 5.50
C VAL A 16 4.46 -17.21 5.96
N ALA A 17 4.79 -16.18 5.17
CA ALA A 17 4.43 -14.79 5.48
C ALA A 17 2.91 -14.60 5.56
N ASN A 18 2.16 -15.15 4.60
CA ASN A 18 0.70 -15.05 4.59
C ASN A 18 0.06 -15.77 5.77
N VAL A 19 0.56 -16.95 6.15
CA VAL A 19 0.10 -17.67 7.35
C VAL A 19 0.40 -16.87 8.61
N ALA A 20 1.60 -16.30 8.74
CA ALA A 20 1.95 -15.44 9.86
C ALA A 20 1.07 -14.19 9.95
N THR A 21 0.77 -13.54 8.82
CA THR A 21 -0.17 -12.40 8.74
C THR A 21 -1.58 -12.82 9.14
N LEU A 22 -2.06 -13.98 8.67
CA LEU A 22 -3.39 -14.49 9.02
C LEU A 22 -3.49 -14.76 10.53
N LEU A 23 -2.51 -15.46 11.10
CA LEU A 23 -2.46 -15.74 12.54
C LEU A 23 -2.36 -14.45 13.36
N GLY A 24 -1.50 -13.51 12.96
CA GLY A 24 -1.39 -12.21 13.60
C GLY A 24 -2.70 -11.42 13.54
N THR A 25 -3.40 -11.46 12.41
CA THR A 25 -4.69 -10.80 12.23
C THR A 25 -5.77 -11.42 13.12
N VAL A 26 -5.84 -12.74 13.20
CA VAL A 26 -6.77 -13.44 14.11
C VAL A 26 -6.49 -13.06 15.56
N LEU A 27 -5.22 -13.03 15.98
CA LEU A 27 -4.85 -12.62 17.33
C LEU A 27 -5.22 -11.16 17.62
N ILE A 28 -5.10 -10.27 16.64
CA ILE A 28 -5.59 -8.89 16.76
C ILE A 28 -7.09 -8.87 16.98
N PHE A 29 -7.88 -9.63 16.22
CA PHE A 29 -9.33 -9.70 16.47
C PHE A 29 -9.67 -10.22 17.86
N VAL A 30 -8.98 -11.26 18.33
CA VAL A 30 -9.14 -11.77 19.71
C VAL A 30 -8.80 -10.68 20.72
N PHE A 31 -7.73 -9.92 20.51
CA PHE A 31 -7.37 -8.79 21.37
C PHE A 31 -8.46 -7.72 21.39
N LEU A 32 -8.96 -7.29 20.22
CA LEU A 32 -9.98 -6.25 20.10
C LEU A 32 -11.29 -6.64 20.80
N PHE A 33 -11.75 -7.87 20.62
CA PHE A 33 -12.97 -8.35 21.29
C PHE A 33 -12.77 -8.59 22.79
N SER A 34 -11.57 -8.97 23.23
CA SER A 34 -11.26 -9.16 24.66
C SER A 34 -11.11 -7.84 25.41
N ALA A 35 -10.64 -6.79 24.74
CA ALA A 35 -10.49 -5.45 25.33
C ALA A 35 -11.85 -4.78 25.64
N GLY A 36 -12.93 -5.29 25.04
CA GLY A 36 -14.27 -4.72 25.16
C GLY A 36 -14.51 -3.60 24.15
N LEU A 37 -15.52 -3.78 23.30
CA LEU A 37 -15.91 -2.77 22.31
C LEU A 37 -16.73 -1.67 22.98
N ARG A 38 -16.36 -0.41 22.74
CA ARG A 38 -17.17 0.73 23.18
C ARG A 38 -18.41 0.87 22.30
N PRO A 39 -19.54 1.37 22.83
CA PRO A 39 -20.74 1.57 22.04
C PRO A 39 -20.50 2.62 20.94
N VAL A 40 -21.04 2.35 19.74
CA VAL A 40 -20.87 3.23 18.56
C VAL A 40 -21.37 4.66 18.83
N THR A 41 -22.36 4.81 19.72
CA THR A 41 -22.94 6.11 20.11
C THR A 41 -22.00 7.00 20.93
N SER A 42 -20.87 6.46 21.41
CA SER A 42 -19.89 7.23 22.19
C SER A 42 -18.92 8.04 21.34
N PHE A 43 -18.92 7.85 20.01
CA PHE A 43 -17.97 8.50 19.09
C PHE A 43 -18.65 9.54 18.20
N PRO A 44 -17.91 10.60 17.78
CA PRO A 44 -18.44 11.60 16.87
C PRO A 44 -18.79 10.97 15.51
N VAL A 45 -19.93 11.37 14.94
CA VAL A 45 -20.47 10.83 13.68
C VAL A 45 -19.61 11.22 12.47
N TYR A 46 -18.90 12.35 12.54
CA TYR A 46 -18.07 12.86 11.47
C TYR A 46 -16.67 13.23 11.98
N THR A 47 -15.70 13.12 11.07
CA THR A 47 -14.33 13.59 11.28
C THR A 47 -14.05 14.84 10.46
N ASN A 48 -12.92 15.49 10.74
CA ASN A 48 -12.48 16.66 9.98
C ASN A 48 -12.09 16.29 8.54
N VAL A 49 -12.29 17.23 7.61
CA VAL A 49 -11.94 17.04 6.19
C VAL A 49 -10.50 16.54 5.98
N PRO A 50 -9.45 17.12 6.61
CA PRO A 50 -8.09 16.61 6.44
C PRO A 50 -7.90 15.16 6.90
N ASN A 51 -8.55 14.76 8.00
CA ASN A 51 -8.49 13.39 8.50
C ASN A 51 -9.22 12.42 7.58
N LEU A 52 -10.34 12.85 7.00
CA LEU A 52 -11.08 12.08 6.01
C LEU A 52 -10.22 11.82 4.77
N LEU A 53 -9.52 12.84 4.26
CA LEU A 53 -8.63 12.68 3.10
C LEU A 53 -7.44 11.76 3.43
N ILE A 54 -6.82 11.91 4.60
CA ILE A 54 -5.75 11.02 5.05
C ILE A 54 -6.23 9.57 5.13
N GLY A 55 -7.38 9.33 5.77
CA GLY A 55 -7.98 7.99 5.88
C GLY A 55 -8.33 7.41 4.52
N PHE A 56 -8.90 8.22 3.62
CA PHE A 56 -9.17 7.80 2.24
C PHE A 56 -7.89 7.40 1.50
N SER A 57 -6.81 8.17 1.63
CA SER A 57 -5.52 7.86 1.02
C SER A 57 -4.89 6.57 1.58
N ILE A 58 -5.01 6.32 2.89
CA ILE A 58 -4.56 5.07 3.50
C ILE A 58 -5.38 3.88 2.97
N ALA A 59 -6.71 4.04 2.86
CA ALA A 59 -7.57 3.02 2.28
C ALA A 59 -7.17 2.72 0.82
N MET A 60 -6.93 3.75 0.02
CA MET A 60 -6.46 3.60 -1.37
C MET A 60 -5.11 2.87 -1.45
N CYS A 61 -4.17 3.19 -0.58
CA CYS A 61 -2.86 2.51 -0.52
C CYS A 61 -3.01 1.02 -0.18
N THR A 62 -4.01 0.66 0.62
CA THR A 62 -4.25 -0.73 1.05
C THR A 62 -4.68 -1.63 -0.12
N PHE A 63 -5.27 -1.06 -1.17
CA PHE A 63 -5.71 -1.79 -2.36
C PHE A 63 -4.69 -1.75 -3.51
N GLU A 64 -3.44 -1.39 -3.22
CA GLU A 64 -2.38 -1.39 -4.21
C GLU A 64 -1.96 -2.82 -4.56
N GLY A 65 -2.37 -3.31 -5.74
CA GLY A 65 -1.97 -4.60 -6.29
C GLY A 65 -1.82 -4.62 -7.81
N ILE A 66 -1.91 -3.46 -8.46
CA ILE A 66 -2.08 -3.32 -9.91
C ILE A 66 -0.92 -3.93 -10.69
N SER A 67 0.31 -3.78 -10.19
CA SER A 67 1.52 -4.32 -10.83
C SER A 67 1.57 -5.84 -10.89
N LEU A 68 0.79 -6.52 -10.03
CA LEU A 68 0.75 -7.98 -9.93
C LEU A 68 -0.41 -8.60 -10.70
N ILE A 69 -1.39 -7.81 -11.13
CA ILE A 69 -2.58 -8.30 -11.84
C ILE A 69 -2.19 -9.09 -13.10
N LEU A 70 -1.44 -8.47 -14.02
CA LEU A 70 -1.05 -9.11 -15.28
C LEU A 70 -0.12 -10.33 -15.07
N PRO A 71 0.94 -10.26 -14.24
CA PRO A 71 1.76 -11.43 -13.95
C PRO A 71 0.99 -12.61 -13.32
N ILE A 72 -0.01 -12.34 -12.47
CA ILE A 72 -0.85 -13.37 -11.85
C ILE A 72 -1.79 -13.97 -12.89
N GLN A 73 -2.49 -13.12 -13.65
CA GLN A 73 -3.40 -13.56 -14.70
C GLN A 73 -2.69 -14.45 -15.74
N ASN A 74 -1.48 -14.06 -16.17
CA ASN A 74 -0.67 -14.84 -17.13
C ASN A 74 -0.18 -16.19 -16.58
N LYS A 75 -0.24 -16.42 -15.26
CA LYS A 75 0.18 -17.68 -14.62
C LYS A 75 -0.99 -18.57 -14.20
N MET A 76 -2.23 -18.14 -14.40
CA MET A 76 -3.40 -18.97 -14.13
C MET A 76 -3.58 -20.04 -15.19
N ALA A 77 -4.11 -21.20 -14.78
CA ALA A 77 -4.49 -22.25 -15.72
C ALA A 77 -5.57 -21.76 -16.71
N ASN A 78 -6.51 -20.95 -16.22
CA ASN A 78 -7.60 -20.36 -17.00
C ASN A 78 -7.65 -18.83 -16.78
N PRO A 79 -6.86 -18.04 -17.54
CA PRO A 79 -6.73 -16.58 -17.37
C PRO A 79 -8.02 -15.77 -17.60
N GLU A 80 -8.95 -16.31 -18.38
CA GLU A 80 -10.23 -15.70 -18.74
C GLU A 80 -11.18 -15.56 -17.53
N PHE A 81 -11.07 -16.46 -16.55
CA PHE A 81 -11.89 -16.39 -15.33
C PHE A 81 -11.36 -15.39 -14.29
N TYR A 82 -10.17 -14.81 -14.51
CA TYR A 82 -9.54 -13.92 -13.53
C TYR A 82 -10.39 -12.69 -13.21
N ALA A 83 -10.94 -12.04 -14.26
CA ALA A 83 -11.69 -10.79 -14.19
C ALA A 83 -13.22 -10.96 -14.24
N ASN A 84 -13.73 -12.19 -14.21
CA ASN A 84 -15.18 -12.43 -14.17
C ASN A 84 -15.81 -11.80 -12.90
N PRO A 85 -17.13 -11.51 -12.90
CA PRO A 85 -17.80 -10.93 -11.73
C PRO A 85 -17.59 -11.70 -10.42
N ALA A 86 -17.61 -13.04 -10.48
CA ALA A 86 -17.24 -13.95 -9.39
C ALA A 86 -15.86 -14.60 -9.60
N GLY A 87 -14.99 -13.93 -10.35
CA GLY A 87 -13.63 -14.36 -10.65
C GLY A 87 -12.68 -14.18 -9.48
N VAL A 88 -11.46 -14.68 -9.65
CA VAL A 88 -10.43 -14.71 -8.59
C VAL A 88 -10.12 -13.30 -8.06
N LEU A 89 -10.05 -12.30 -8.95
CA LEU A 89 -9.78 -10.92 -8.55
C LEU A 89 -10.89 -10.35 -7.66
N ASN A 90 -12.15 -10.44 -8.07
CA ASN A 90 -13.26 -9.84 -7.34
C ASN A 90 -13.50 -10.51 -6.00
N VAL A 91 -13.45 -11.85 -5.94
CA VAL A 91 -13.59 -12.58 -4.67
C VAL A 91 -12.46 -12.23 -3.71
N GLY A 92 -11.22 -12.18 -4.21
CA GLY A 92 -10.07 -11.76 -3.41
C GLY A 92 -10.21 -10.33 -2.88
N MET A 93 -10.67 -9.39 -3.72
CA MET A 93 -10.87 -8.00 -3.32
C MET A 93 -11.98 -7.86 -2.27
N VAL A 94 -13.13 -8.53 -2.43
CA VAL A 94 -14.21 -8.51 -1.42
C VAL A 94 -13.72 -9.04 -0.08
N PHE A 95 -12.96 -10.13 -0.09
CA PHE A 95 -12.37 -10.70 1.13
C PHE A 95 -11.41 -9.71 1.83
N VAL A 96 -10.49 -9.12 1.08
CA VAL A 96 -9.51 -8.15 1.60
C VAL A 96 -10.19 -6.87 2.09
N ILE A 97 -11.17 -6.35 1.36
CA ILE A 97 -11.98 -5.19 1.79
C ILE A 97 -12.69 -5.53 3.10
N GLY A 98 -13.32 -6.69 3.20
CA GLY A 98 -14.06 -7.12 4.38
C GLY A 98 -13.17 -7.17 5.64
N ILE A 99 -12.00 -7.82 5.54
CA ILE A 99 -11.10 -7.94 6.70
C ILE A 99 -10.49 -6.60 7.11
N ASN A 100 -10.12 -5.75 6.15
CA ASN A 100 -9.56 -4.42 6.43
C ASN A 100 -10.61 -3.47 7.01
N ALA A 101 -11.84 -3.51 6.49
CA ALA A 101 -12.96 -2.74 7.03
C ALA A 101 -13.30 -3.18 8.46
N ALA A 102 -13.33 -4.49 8.72
CA ALA A 102 -13.55 -5.03 10.06
C ALA A 102 -12.42 -4.62 11.02
N LEU A 103 -11.16 -4.73 10.62
CA LEU A 103 -10.02 -4.29 11.44
C LEU A 103 -10.08 -2.79 11.75
N GLY A 104 -10.37 -1.95 10.76
CA GLY A 104 -10.51 -0.52 10.95
C GLY A 104 -11.68 -0.16 11.88
N PHE A 105 -12.84 -0.79 11.67
CA PHE A 105 -14.04 -0.54 12.47
C PHE A 105 -13.88 -1.00 13.92
N TYR A 106 -13.54 -2.27 14.16
CA TYR A 106 -13.38 -2.80 15.52
C TYR A 106 -12.15 -2.25 16.21
N GLY A 107 -11.08 -1.94 15.47
CA GLY A 107 -9.89 -1.26 15.98
C GLY A 107 -10.24 0.11 16.57
N PHE A 108 -11.02 0.90 15.84
CA PHE A 108 -11.49 2.19 16.30
C PHE A 108 -12.43 2.07 17.50
N LEU A 109 -13.37 1.11 17.51
CA LEU A 109 -14.29 0.93 18.64
C LEU A 109 -13.61 0.47 19.93
N ALA A 110 -12.53 -0.31 19.85
CA ALA A 110 -11.80 -0.76 21.02
C ALA A 110 -10.92 0.34 21.64
N ILE A 111 -10.19 1.08 20.81
CA ILE A 111 -9.16 2.03 21.26
C ILE A 111 -9.70 3.46 21.36
N GLY A 112 -10.49 3.90 20.38
CA GLY A 112 -11.00 5.27 20.25
C GLY A 112 -9.99 6.24 19.63
N ASP A 113 -10.07 7.52 20.02
CA ASP A 113 -9.31 8.63 19.41
C ASP A 113 -7.80 8.58 19.66
N THR A 114 -7.33 7.75 20.59
CA THR A 114 -5.90 7.60 20.91
C THR A 114 -5.20 6.53 20.05
N VAL A 115 -5.86 6.04 19.00
CA VAL A 115 -5.30 4.99 18.14
C VAL A 115 -4.04 5.48 17.43
N GLU A 116 -2.92 4.80 17.68
CA GLU A 116 -1.71 5.04 16.90
C GLU A 116 -1.83 4.48 15.47
N GLY A 117 -0.94 4.92 14.57
CA GLY A 117 -0.96 4.56 13.14
C GLY A 117 -0.87 3.07 12.79
N SER A 118 -0.68 2.20 13.78
CA SER A 118 -0.87 0.75 13.67
C SER A 118 -1.52 0.21 14.95
N ILE A 119 -2.46 -0.71 14.81
CA ILE A 119 -3.09 -1.40 15.95
C ILE A 119 -2.03 -2.11 16.81
N THR A 120 -0.99 -2.67 16.19
CA THR A 120 0.08 -3.39 16.90
C THR A 120 0.87 -2.53 17.88
N LEU A 121 0.92 -1.22 17.68
CA LEU A 121 1.58 -0.30 18.60
C LEU A 121 0.76 -0.04 19.86
N ASN A 122 -0.56 -0.10 19.74
CA ASN A 122 -1.50 0.08 20.86
C ASN A 122 -1.55 -1.15 21.79
N ILE A 123 -0.93 -2.27 21.41
CA ILE A 123 -0.87 -3.50 22.21
C ILE A 123 0.27 -3.37 23.23
N GLY A 124 -0.11 -3.22 24.50
CA GLY A 124 0.81 -3.23 25.63
C GLY A 124 1.52 -4.58 25.81
N GLU A 125 2.60 -4.59 26.62
CA GLU A 125 3.40 -5.80 26.86
C GLU A 125 2.68 -6.87 27.70
N ARG A 126 1.57 -6.49 28.34
CA ARG A 126 0.73 -7.38 29.15
C ARG A 126 -0.72 -7.28 28.66
N PRO A 127 -1.48 -8.39 28.61
CA PRO A 127 -1.12 -9.75 28.99
C PRO A 127 -0.27 -10.49 27.93
N TYR A 128 0.60 -11.42 28.38
CA TYR A 128 1.59 -12.12 27.54
C TYR A 128 0.97 -12.94 26.39
N TRP A 129 -0.32 -13.29 26.46
CA TRP A 129 -1.03 -14.01 25.40
C TRP A 129 -1.01 -13.29 24.04
N PHE A 130 -0.86 -11.96 24.04
CA PHE A 130 -0.78 -11.15 22.81
C PHE A 130 0.64 -10.78 22.40
N ALA A 131 1.66 -11.15 23.19
CA ALA A 131 3.06 -10.92 22.87
C ALA A 131 3.49 -11.49 21.49
N PRO A 132 2.95 -12.63 21.00
CA PRO A 132 3.31 -13.16 19.68
C PRO A 132 2.89 -12.30 18.48
N ILE A 133 1.98 -11.33 18.64
CA ILE A 133 1.49 -10.52 17.52
C ILE A 133 2.63 -9.74 16.85
N LYS A 134 3.44 -9.03 17.65
CA LYS A 134 4.55 -8.22 17.13
C LYS A 134 5.57 -9.05 16.34
N PRO A 135 6.15 -10.16 16.87
CA PRO A 135 7.12 -10.96 16.12
C PRO A 135 6.52 -11.65 14.89
N LEU A 136 5.25 -12.07 14.93
CA LEU A 136 4.56 -12.62 13.75
C LEU A 136 4.49 -11.58 12.61
N PHE A 137 4.10 -10.35 12.91
CA PHE A 137 4.06 -9.27 11.91
C PHE A 137 5.46 -8.85 11.46
N VAL A 138 6.46 -8.81 12.35
CA VAL A 138 7.86 -8.54 11.96
C VAL A 138 8.36 -9.58 10.96
N LEU A 139 8.11 -10.87 11.22
CA LEU A 139 8.46 -11.96 10.29
C LEU A 139 7.73 -11.79 8.96
N ALA A 140 6.42 -11.54 8.99
CA ALA A 140 5.61 -11.36 7.79
C ALA A 140 6.07 -10.16 6.94
N ILE A 141 6.34 -9.01 7.58
CA ILE A 141 6.83 -7.79 6.92
C ILE A 141 8.22 -8.02 6.33
N TYR A 142 9.12 -8.67 7.07
CA TYR A 142 10.47 -8.96 6.57
C TYR A 142 10.44 -9.79 5.28
N VAL A 143 9.64 -10.85 5.26
CA VAL A 143 9.49 -11.70 4.08
C VAL A 143 8.77 -10.97 2.94
N SER A 144 7.72 -10.23 3.26
CA SER A 144 6.96 -9.45 2.27
C SER A 144 7.80 -8.36 1.62
N TYR A 145 8.69 -7.71 2.38
CA TYR A 145 9.62 -6.72 1.85
C TYR A 145 10.55 -7.33 0.78
N VAL A 146 11.08 -8.53 1.02
CA VAL A 146 11.91 -9.24 0.04
C VAL A 146 11.14 -9.53 -1.26
N LEU A 147 9.87 -9.96 -1.13
CA LEU A 147 8.99 -10.25 -2.26
C LEU A 147 8.62 -8.99 -3.03
N GLN A 148 8.22 -7.93 -2.34
CA GLN A 148 7.81 -6.67 -2.94
C GLN A 148 9.01 -5.96 -3.60
N TYR A 149 10.21 -6.03 -3.02
CA TYR A 149 11.42 -5.44 -3.58
C TYR A 149 11.81 -6.04 -4.94
N TYR A 150 11.50 -7.32 -5.18
CA TYR A 150 11.79 -7.98 -6.46
C TYR A 150 11.13 -7.28 -7.65
N VAL A 151 9.89 -6.80 -7.50
CA VAL A 151 9.13 -6.21 -8.61
C VAL A 151 9.76 -4.89 -9.09
N PRO A 152 9.98 -3.86 -8.25
CA PRO A 152 10.73 -2.67 -8.64
C PRO A 152 12.12 -3.02 -9.16
N ALA A 153 12.86 -3.93 -8.50
CA ALA A 153 14.20 -4.28 -8.93
C ALA A 153 14.25 -4.83 -10.36
N THR A 154 13.27 -5.65 -10.76
CA THR A 154 13.18 -6.17 -12.14
C THR A 154 12.68 -5.12 -13.14
N ILE A 155 11.81 -4.20 -12.74
CA ILE A 155 11.35 -3.09 -13.59
C ILE A 155 12.50 -2.14 -13.88
N PHE A 156 13.22 -1.69 -12.84
CA PHE A 156 14.37 -0.81 -12.99
C PHE A 156 15.51 -1.48 -13.76
N ALA A 157 15.77 -2.78 -13.55
CA ALA A 157 16.75 -3.51 -14.35
C ALA A 157 16.40 -3.50 -15.86
N ARG A 158 15.12 -3.68 -16.23
CA ARG A 158 14.68 -3.59 -17.64
C ARG A 158 14.75 -2.16 -18.17
N LEU A 159 14.44 -1.15 -17.36
CA LEU A 159 14.59 0.25 -17.75
C LEU A 159 16.06 0.59 -18.03
N MET A 160 16.95 0.04 -17.21
CA MET A 160 18.38 0.23 -17.29
C MET A 160 19.00 -0.37 -18.56
N GLU A 161 18.45 -1.47 -19.08
CA GLU A 161 18.85 -2.03 -20.37
C GLU A 161 18.56 -1.11 -21.56
N LYS A 162 17.60 -0.19 -21.42
CA LYS A 162 17.32 0.85 -22.43
C LYS A 162 18.36 1.99 -22.40
N VAL A 163 19.15 2.12 -21.34
CA VAL A 163 20.12 3.20 -21.19
C VAL A 163 21.43 2.85 -21.94
N PRO A 164 21.89 3.68 -22.89
CA PRO A 164 23.10 3.38 -23.69
C PRO A 164 24.34 3.16 -22.84
N CYS A 165 24.49 3.91 -21.75
CA CYS A 165 25.60 3.82 -20.80
C CYS A 165 25.71 2.42 -20.14
N HIS A 166 24.58 1.75 -19.91
CA HIS A 166 24.54 0.40 -19.35
C HIS A 166 24.66 -0.68 -20.43
N ARG A 167 24.00 -0.48 -21.58
CA ARG A 167 24.01 -1.43 -22.70
C ARG A 167 25.40 -1.64 -23.31
N HIS A 168 26.22 -0.60 -23.39
CA HIS A 168 27.59 -0.66 -23.92
C HIS A 168 28.65 -0.95 -22.84
N ALA A 169 28.24 -1.19 -21.59
CA ALA A 169 29.18 -1.44 -20.50
C ALA A 169 29.70 -2.89 -20.52
N SER A 170 31.00 -3.06 -20.21
CA SER A 170 31.62 -4.37 -19.99
C SER A 170 30.88 -5.18 -18.90
N GLY A 171 30.88 -6.52 -18.98
CA GLY A 171 30.12 -7.40 -18.08
C GLY A 171 30.32 -7.14 -16.57
N LYS A 172 31.55 -6.80 -16.14
CA LYS A 172 31.84 -6.40 -14.75
C LYS A 172 31.16 -5.07 -14.37
N ARG A 173 31.20 -4.07 -15.26
CA ARG A 173 30.49 -2.77 -15.07
C ARG A 173 28.98 -2.94 -15.11
N ARG A 174 28.46 -3.85 -15.93
CA ARG A 174 27.02 -4.17 -15.97
C ARG A 174 26.54 -4.70 -14.61
N SER A 175 27.27 -5.65 -14.03
CA SER A 175 26.97 -6.18 -12.69
C SER A 175 27.06 -5.10 -11.61
N LEU A 176 28.08 -4.25 -11.64
CA LEU A 176 28.22 -3.11 -10.72
C LEU A 176 27.04 -2.15 -10.84
N HIS A 177 26.66 -1.77 -12.05
CA HIS A 177 25.56 -0.83 -12.26
C HIS A 177 24.22 -1.40 -11.75
N VAL A 178 23.93 -2.70 -11.95
CA VAL A 178 22.72 -3.34 -11.39
C VAL A 178 22.76 -3.36 -9.86
N ASN A 179 23.91 -3.68 -9.26
CA ASN A 179 24.04 -3.66 -7.80
C ASN A 179 23.89 -2.25 -7.22
N LEU A 180 24.46 -1.24 -7.87
CA LEU A 180 24.32 0.16 -7.46
C LEU A 180 22.86 0.62 -7.52
N MET A 181 22.15 0.28 -8.61
CA MET A 181 20.71 0.53 -8.75
C MET A 181 19.90 -0.15 -7.65
N ARG A 182 20.29 -1.36 -7.23
CA ARG A 182 19.60 -2.07 -6.14
C ARG A 182 19.83 -1.37 -4.80
N VAL A 183 21.07 -1.01 -4.51
CA VAL A 183 21.41 -0.27 -3.30
C VAL A 183 20.70 1.08 -3.26
N SER A 184 20.61 1.80 -4.38
CA SER A 184 19.90 3.09 -4.42
C SER A 184 18.41 2.97 -4.14
N LEU A 185 17.73 1.92 -4.60
CA LEU A 185 16.33 1.67 -4.24
C LEU A 185 16.12 1.45 -2.74
N VAL A 186 17.03 0.73 -2.08
CA VAL A 186 16.95 0.50 -0.62
C VAL A 186 17.29 1.78 0.16
N LEU A 187 18.28 2.55 -0.30
CA LEU A 187 18.60 3.84 0.31
C LEU A 187 17.42 4.82 0.17
N PHE A 188 16.72 4.80 -0.96
CA PHE A 188 15.54 5.63 -1.17
C PHE A 188 14.41 5.29 -0.19
N THR A 189 14.11 4.01 0.05
CA THR A 189 13.10 3.63 1.05
C THR A 189 13.52 4.04 2.46
N TYR A 190 14.80 3.94 2.80
CA TYR A 190 15.32 4.38 4.09
C TYR A 190 15.22 5.91 4.27
N LEU A 191 15.54 6.69 3.24
CA LEU A 191 15.40 8.14 3.24
C LEU A 191 13.94 8.57 3.48
N MET A 192 12.98 7.86 2.88
CA MET A 192 11.54 8.13 3.10
C MET A 192 11.11 7.92 4.55
N VAL A 193 11.64 6.88 5.22
CA VAL A 193 11.35 6.62 6.64
C VAL A 193 11.91 7.73 7.53
N ILE A 194 13.10 8.25 7.23
CA ILE A 194 13.69 9.38 7.97
C ILE A 194 12.88 10.67 7.75
N ALA A 195 12.40 10.89 6.52
CA ALA A 195 11.66 12.10 6.18
C ALA A 195 10.28 12.18 6.86
N VAL A 196 9.60 11.06 7.08
CA VAL A 196 8.26 11.01 7.68
C VAL A 196 8.21 9.97 8.82
N PRO A 197 8.46 10.37 10.08
CA PRO A 197 8.60 9.44 11.20
C PRO A 197 7.26 8.86 11.69
N LYS A 198 6.11 9.38 11.20
CA LYS A 198 4.78 8.85 11.50
C LYS A 198 4.31 7.91 10.40
N LEU A 199 4.15 6.63 10.73
CA LEU A 199 3.77 5.57 9.80
C LEU A 199 2.47 5.87 9.03
N GLU A 200 1.42 6.34 9.72
CA GLU A 200 0.14 6.70 9.08
C GLU A 200 0.28 7.84 8.03
N LEU A 201 1.13 8.84 8.32
CA LEU A 201 1.36 9.97 7.41
C LEU A 201 2.19 9.52 6.21
N MET A 202 3.17 8.64 6.42
CA MET A 202 3.95 8.06 5.33
C MET A 202 3.05 7.25 4.38
N ILE A 203 2.20 6.37 4.92
CA ILE A 203 1.27 5.56 4.12
C ILE A 203 0.27 6.46 3.38
N SER A 204 -0.25 7.48 4.05
CA SER A 204 -1.13 8.48 3.43
C SER A 204 -0.45 9.24 2.29
N LEU A 205 0.82 9.61 2.44
CA LEU A 205 1.59 10.28 1.40
C LEU A 205 1.77 9.38 0.17
N ILE A 206 2.12 8.12 0.38
CA ILE A 206 2.28 7.13 -0.69
C ILE A 206 0.93 6.88 -1.39
N GLY A 207 -0.16 6.72 -0.63
CA GLY A 207 -1.49 6.52 -1.17
C GLY A 207 -2.03 7.71 -1.96
N SER A 208 -1.87 8.92 -1.41
CA SER A 208 -2.29 10.15 -2.09
C SER A 208 -1.45 10.43 -3.33
N PHE A 209 -0.13 10.22 -3.30
CA PHE A 209 0.73 10.51 -4.44
C PHE A 209 0.73 9.39 -5.49
N ALA A 210 1.11 8.18 -5.11
CA ALA A 210 1.33 7.08 -6.04
C ALA A 210 0.03 6.36 -6.40
N SER A 211 -0.77 5.97 -5.40
CA SER A 211 -1.97 5.16 -5.64
C SER A 211 -3.07 5.95 -6.35
N SER A 212 -3.26 7.24 -6.10
CA SER A 212 -4.23 8.06 -6.84
C SER A 212 -3.94 8.12 -8.34
N VAL A 213 -2.66 8.27 -8.71
CA VAL A 213 -2.20 8.30 -10.10
C VAL A 213 -2.39 6.93 -10.74
N LEU A 214 -1.94 5.87 -10.08
CA LEU A 214 -1.96 4.51 -10.62
C LEU A 214 -3.35 3.87 -10.64
N ALA A 215 -4.20 4.16 -9.66
CA ALA A 215 -5.53 3.53 -9.52
C ALA A 215 -6.62 4.30 -10.27
N PHE A 216 -6.58 5.63 -10.29
CA PHE A 216 -7.63 6.44 -10.91
C PHE A 216 -7.19 7.10 -12.21
N ILE A 217 -6.10 7.88 -12.18
CA ILE A 217 -5.75 8.75 -13.31
C ILE A 217 -5.26 7.92 -14.50
N MET A 218 -4.27 7.05 -14.30
CA MET A 218 -3.65 6.28 -15.38
C MET A 218 -4.63 5.34 -16.10
N PRO A 219 -5.43 4.49 -15.41
CA PRO A 219 -6.39 3.63 -16.09
C PRO A 219 -7.46 4.42 -16.85
N SER A 220 -7.96 5.50 -16.26
CA SER A 220 -8.99 6.34 -16.88
C SER A 220 -8.49 7.05 -18.14
N VAL A 221 -7.27 7.59 -18.11
CA VAL A 221 -6.66 8.22 -19.29
C VAL A 221 -6.40 7.17 -20.37
N LEU A 222 -5.86 6.00 -20.01
CA LEU A 222 -5.60 4.92 -20.98
C LEU A 222 -6.87 4.43 -21.65
N GLU A 223 -7.96 4.26 -20.91
CA GLU A 223 -9.25 3.79 -21.47
C GLU A 223 -9.88 4.84 -22.40
N ILE A 224 -9.83 6.14 -22.03
CA ILE A 224 -10.28 7.22 -22.92
C ILE A 224 -9.49 7.23 -24.23
N VAL A 225 -8.16 7.14 -24.15
CA VAL A 225 -7.29 7.17 -25.34
C VAL A 225 -7.52 5.93 -26.20
N HIS A 226 -7.65 4.76 -25.58
CA HIS A 226 -7.87 3.50 -26.29
C HIS A 226 -9.21 3.47 -27.04
N LEU A 227 -10.30 3.93 -26.40
CA LEU A 227 -11.63 3.95 -27.00
C LEU A 227 -11.89 5.14 -27.92
N TRP A 228 -10.93 6.07 -28.06
CA TRP A 228 -11.10 7.29 -28.85
C TRP A 228 -11.38 7.03 -30.34
N SER A 229 -10.73 6.01 -30.92
CA SER A 229 -10.91 5.62 -32.32
C SER A 229 -12.31 5.07 -32.62
N GLU A 230 -12.95 4.43 -31.64
CA GLU A 230 -14.27 3.78 -31.77
C GLU A 230 -15.42 4.66 -31.27
N ARG A 231 -15.18 5.96 -31.05
CA ARG A 231 -16.14 6.90 -30.44
C ARG A 231 -17.52 6.96 -31.12
N THR A 232 -17.59 6.71 -32.43
CA THR A 232 -18.84 6.76 -33.21
C THR A 232 -19.66 5.48 -33.09
N ARG A 233 -19.04 4.37 -32.68
CA ARG A 233 -19.70 3.06 -32.51
C ARG A 233 -20.37 2.93 -31.14
N ILE A 234 -19.86 3.64 -30.13
CA ILE A 234 -20.34 3.58 -28.75
C ILE A 234 -21.47 4.59 -28.55
N ARG A 235 -22.68 4.08 -28.26
CA ARG A 235 -23.83 4.93 -27.96
C ARG A 235 -23.57 5.77 -26.71
N HIS A 236 -23.83 7.08 -26.79
CA HIS A 236 -23.55 8.06 -25.72
C HIS A 236 -22.10 8.06 -25.19
N PHE A 237 -21.11 7.87 -26.07
CA PHE A 237 -19.67 7.87 -25.73
C PHE A 237 -19.25 8.99 -24.76
N TRP A 238 -19.71 10.22 -24.99
CA TRP A 238 -19.39 11.37 -24.14
C TRP A 238 -19.92 11.25 -22.71
N LEU A 239 -21.08 10.64 -22.49
CA LEU A 239 -21.66 10.46 -21.15
C LEU A 239 -21.15 9.18 -20.48
N VAL A 240 -21.03 8.08 -21.22
CA VAL A 240 -20.71 6.77 -20.63
C VAL A 240 -19.20 6.60 -20.42
N VAL A 241 -18.39 7.07 -21.37
CA VAL A 241 -16.94 6.90 -21.33
C VAL A 241 -16.30 8.17 -20.78
N VAL A 242 -16.47 9.31 -21.47
CA VAL A 242 -15.75 10.54 -21.11
C VAL A 242 -16.18 11.03 -19.73
N CYS A 243 -17.46 11.25 -19.46
CA CYS A 243 -17.91 11.74 -18.15
C CYS A 243 -17.51 10.80 -17.00
N LYS A 244 -17.71 9.48 -17.15
CA LYS A 244 -17.31 8.47 -16.15
C LYS A 244 -15.81 8.55 -15.83
N HIS A 245 -14.95 8.56 -16.86
CA HIS A 245 -13.50 8.58 -16.65
C HIS A 245 -12.98 9.95 -16.23
N THR A 246 -13.61 11.04 -16.67
CA THR A 246 -13.32 12.39 -16.15
C THR A 246 -13.66 12.47 -14.65
N LEU A 247 -14.75 11.87 -14.19
CA LEU A 247 -15.07 11.79 -12.76
C LEU A 247 -13.97 11.05 -11.97
N PHE A 248 -13.49 9.91 -12.47
CA PHE A 248 -12.39 9.19 -11.84
C PHE A 248 -11.09 10.01 -11.84
N ILE A 249 -10.77 10.72 -12.92
CA ILE A 249 -9.59 11.60 -12.98
C ILE A 249 -9.72 12.73 -11.95
N VAL A 250 -10.89 13.36 -11.84
CA VAL A 250 -11.15 14.41 -10.84
C VAL A 250 -11.02 13.86 -9.43
N LEU A 251 -11.58 12.68 -9.14
CA LEU A 251 -11.42 12.00 -7.86
C LEU A 251 -9.93 11.71 -7.57
N GLY A 252 -9.19 11.24 -8.56
CA GLY A 252 -7.74 11.05 -8.48
C GLY A 252 -6.99 12.35 -8.17
N LEU A 253 -7.36 13.47 -8.80
CA LEU A 253 -6.74 14.77 -8.56
C LEU A 253 -7.08 15.34 -7.17
N VAL A 254 -8.33 15.22 -6.73
CA VAL A 254 -8.75 15.65 -5.39
C VAL A 254 -8.00 14.89 -4.32
N THR A 255 -7.84 13.57 -4.51
CA THR A 255 -7.15 12.70 -3.54
C THR A 255 -5.64 12.91 -3.57
N PHE A 256 -5.08 13.16 -4.75
CA PHE A 256 -3.68 13.56 -4.93
C PHE A 256 -3.36 14.88 -4.22
N LEU A 257 -4.02 15.97 -4.62
CA LEU A 257 -3.75 17.30 -4.10
C LEU A 257 -4.17 17.41 -2.63
N GLY A 258 -5.41 17.01 -2.33
CA GLY A 258 -5.95 17.11 -0.98
C GLY A 258 -5.25 16.18 0.02
N GLY A 259 -4.97 14.94 -0.36
CA GLY A 259 -4.25 14.00 0.50
C GLY A 259 -2.81 14.44 0.74
N THR A 260 -2.09 14.84 -0.32
CA THR A 260 -0.69 15.30 -0.19
C THR A 260 -0.59 16.56 0.67
N THR A 261 -1.46 17.56 0.45
CA THR A 261 -1.46 18.80 1.24
C THR A 261 -1.85 18.55 2.70
N ALA A 262 -2.89 17.75 2.97
CA ALA A 262 -3.30 17.39 4.33
C ALA A 262 -2.20 16.64 5.09
N THR A 263 -1.54 15.67 4.43
CA THR A 263 -0.42 14.94 5.01
C THR A 263 0.77 15.86 5.24
N LEU A 264 1.16 16.69 4.26
CA LEU A 264 2.30 17.58 4.38
C LEU A 264 2.11 18.61 5.51
N PHE A 265 0.90 19.17 5.65
CA PHE A 265 0.59 20.08 6.74
C PHE A 265 0.75 19.41 8.11
N LYS A 266 0.27 18.17 8.27
CA LYS A 266 0.46 17.41 9.51
C LYS A 266 1.91 17.01 9.76
N VAL A 267 2.69 16.73 8.71
CA VAL A 267 4.12 16.47 8.82
C VAL A 267 4.85 17.73 9.31
N ILE A 268 4.59 18.89 8.70
CA ILE A 268 5.16 20.18 9.13
C ILE A 268 4.79 20.49 10.57
N GLN A 269 3.53 20.27 10.96
CA GLN A 269 3.10 20.44 12.35
C GLN A 269 3.82 19.49 13.31
N ALA A 270 4.05 18.25 12.90
CA ALA A 270 4.79 17.27 13.71
C ALA A 270 6.27 17.66 13.89
N PHE A 271 6.88 18.33 12.90
CA PHE A 271 8.25 18.86 12.98
C PHE A 271 8.35 20.30 13.50
N GLY A 272 7.23 20.97 13.76
CA GLY A 272 7.18 22.33 14.29
C GLY A 272 7.75 22.46 15.72
N PRO A 273 8.02 23.69 16.19
CA PRO A 273 8.92 23.98 17.32
C PRO A 273 8.50 23.45 18.70
N SER A 274 7.39 22.72 18.84
CA SER A 274 6.96 22.11 20.11
C SER A 274 7.64 20.76 20.43
N HIS A 275 8.41 20.16 19.50
CA HIS A 275 9.07 18.85 19.70
C HIS A 275 10.61 18.88 19.77
N VAL A 276 11.27 20.04 19.62
CA VAL A 276 12.75 20.13 19.68
C VAL A 276 13.31 19.82 21.09
N SER A 277 12.46 19.81 22.13
CA SER A 277 12.87 19.51 23.51
C SER A 277 12.79 18.04 23.92
N ALA A 278 12.31 17.13 23.07
CA ALA A 278 12.07 15.73 23.44
C ALA A 278 12.73 14.74 22.47
N TRP A 279 14.07 14.84 22.33
CA TRP A 279 14.86 13.69 21.93
C TRP A 279 15.28 12.94 23.20
N PRO A 280 14.76 11.73 23.49
CA PRO A 280 15.50 10.83 24.33
C PRO A 280 16.71 10.39 23.53
N VAL A 281 17.89 10.81 23.99
CA VAL A 281 19.16 10.22 23.61
C VAL A 281 19.08 8.74 23.99
N VAL A 282 18.75 7.88 23.04
CA VAL A 282 18.86 6.43 23.20
C VAL A 282 20.34 6.09 22.99
N LEU A 283 21.04 5.92 24.11
CA LEU A 283 22.22 5.05 24.22
C LEU A 283 21.76 3.62 24.46
#